data_AF-A0AAE1SDM9-F1
#
_entry.id   AF-A0AAE1SDM9-F1
#
_cell.length_a   1.000
_cell.length_b   1.000
_cell.length_c   1.000
_cell.angle_alpha   90.00
_cell.angle_beta   90.00
_cell.angle_gamma   90.00
#
_symmetry.space_group_name_H-M   'P 1'
#
loop_
_entity.id
_entity.type
_entity.pdbx_description
1 polymer ?
#
loop_
_entity_poly.entity_id
_entity_poly.type
_entity_poly.pdbx_seq_one_letter_code
_entity_poly.pdbx_strand_id
1 'polypeptide(L)'
;MEHIHSEAIDVWCGSFLIIPSLVSHHPPVTALHATDEKENIEMIWCHNPVPKFYGTKIETEVHGKRELKLLNRQETYIMNSPKLVIRLLPFPGVDWVGNVTIKCEETDLQSDFYYKGSSFLSNRGNRSVKGKIFVPSTSKTICEINGHWDRTVTIKDIATGKVNVIYNAKEALCEMKTPIVKDPNVVLPSESIVCMGRSKSSNPK
;
A
#
# COMPACT_ATOMS: atom_id res chain seq x y z
N MET A 1 27.59 -8.18 -15.11
CA MET A 1 26.71 -7.73 -14.01
C MET A 1 26.42 -6.28 -14.31
N GLU A 2 25.35 -6.00 -15.05
CA GLU A 2 24.99 -4.61 -15.37
C GLU A 2 24.37 -3.98 -14.12
N HIS A 3 25.07 -3.00 -13.55
CA HIS A 3 24.54 -2.14 -12.51
C HIS A 3 23.44 -1.27 -13.16
N ILE A 4 22.18 -1.66 -12.99
CA ILE A 4 21.05 -0.77 -13.25
C ILE A 4 21.08 0.28 -12.14
N HIS A 5 21.81 1.37 -12.35
CA HIS A 5 21.61 2.59 -11.59
C HIS A 5 20.28 3.19 -12.07
N SER A 6 19.16 2.77 -11.50
CA SER A 6 17.91 3.51 -11.69
C SER A 6 18.00 4.78 -10.83
N GLU A 7 18.29 5.91 -11.46
CA GLU A 7 18.22 7.20 -10.80
C GLU A 7 16.77 7.51 -10.43
N ALA A 8 16.60 8.08 -9.24
CA ALA A 8 15.28 8.21 -8.62
C ALA A 8 14.55 9.45 -9.14
N ILE A 9 13.25 9.30 -9.40
CA ILE A 9 12.42 10.37 -9.97
C ILE A 9 11.84 11.19 -8.82
N ASP A 10 12.05 12.50 -8.82
CA ASP A 10 11.34 13.39 -7.90
C ASP A 10 9.89 13.56 -8.36
N VAL A 11 8.99 12.87 -7.66
CA VAL A 11 7.54 12.92 -7.90
C VAL A 11 6.88 13.67 -6.76
N TRP A 12 6.08 14.68 -7.08
CA TRP A 12 5.33 15.45 -6.08
C TRP A 12 3.87 15.01 -6.04
N CYS A 13 3.35 14.67 -4.87
CA CYS A 13 1.93 14.36 -4.65
C CYS A 13 1.39 15.25 -3.52
N GLY A 14 0.75 16.37 -3.88
CA GLY A 14 0.45 17.40 -2.89
C GLY A 14 1.74 17.98 -2.30
N SER A 15 1.89 17.90 -0.98
CA SER A 15 3.10 18.32 -0.26
C SER A 15 4.17 17.22 -0.14
N PHE A 16 3.86 15.98 -0.52
CA PHE A 16 4.82 14.90 -0.46
C PHE A 16 5.80 14.96 -1.63
N LEU A 17 7.09 14.90 -1.32
CA LEU A 17 8.14 14.49 -2.25
C LEU A 17 8.27 12.97 -2.18
N ILE A 18 8.25 12.30 -3.34
CA ILE A 18 8.30 10.86 -3.49
C ILE A 18 9.44 10.51 -4.44
N ILE A 19 10.32 9.62 -4.00
CA ILE A 19 11.55 9.21 -4.67
C ILE A 19 11.52 7.68 -4.85
N PRO A 20 10.96 7.15 -5.96
CA PRO A 20 10.95 5.73 -6.27
C PRO A 20 12.22 5.29 -7.02
N SER A 21 12.69 4.08 -6.76
CA SER A 21 13.84 3.46 -7.43
C SER A 21 13.65 1.95 -7.62
N LEU A 22 14.12 1.42 -8.74
CA LEU A 22 14.20 -0.02 -9.01
C LEU A 22 15.57 -0.53 -8.54
N VAL A 23 15.62 -1.07 -7.33
CA VAL A 23 16.89 -1.43 -6.67
C VAL A 23 17.42 -2.81 -7.08
N SER A 24 16.57 -3.68 -7.66
CA SER A 24 16.99 -4.97 -8.19
C SER A 24 16.06 -5.44 -9.31
N HIS A 25 16.63 -6.11 -10.32
CA HIS A 25 15.88 -6.72 -11.42
C HIS A 25 15.61 -8.22 -11.21
N HIS A 26 16.53 -8.91 -10.53
CA HIS A 26 16.46 -10.36 -10.29
C HIS A 26 16.85 -10.70 -8.85
N PRO A 27 15.88 -10.84 -7.92
CA PRO A 27 14.43 -10.66 -8.13
C PRO A 27 14.06 -9.16 -8.29
N PRO A 28 12.86 -8.84 -8.83
CA PRO A 28 12.41 -7.47 -8.95
C PRO A 28 12.16 -6.86 -7.57
N VAL A 29 12.83 -5.75 -7.27
CA VAL A 29 12.65 -5.02 -6.02
C VAL A 29 12.55 -3.52 -6.30
N THR A 30 11.50 -2.89 -5.79
CA THR A 30 11.29 -1.45 -5.87
C THR A 30 11.33 -0.86 -4.47
N ALA A 31 12.08 0.22 -4.31
CA ALA A 31 12.12 1.04 -3.10
C ALA A 31 11.52 2.42 -3.38
N LEU A 32 10.94 3.02 -2.36
CA LEU A 32 10.35 4.35 -2.37
C LEU A 32 10.67 5.02 -1.04
N HIS A 33 11.19 6.23 -1.11
CA HIS A 33 11.31 7.14 0.02
C HIS A 33 10.37 8.31 -0.23
N ALA A 34 9.55 8.66 0.75
CA ALA A 34 8.65 9.80 0.65
C ALA A 34 8.73 10.66 1.90
N THR A 35 8.71 11.97 1.72
CA THR A 35 8.77 12.96 2.80
C THR A 35 7.73 14.05 2.61
N ASP A 36 7.14 14.50 3.72
CA ASP A 36 6.39 15.76 3.79
C ASP A 36 7.05 16.61 4.88
N GLU A 37 7.84 17.59 4.46
CA GLU A 37 8.57 18.48 5.38
C GLU A 37 7.63 19.36 6.20
N LYS A 38 6.44 19.69 5.67
CA LYS A 38 5.49 20.57 6.34
C LYS A 38 4.80 19.82 7.48
N GLU A 39 4.37 18.60 7.22
CA GLU A 39 3.70 17.74 8.21
C GLU A 39 4.69 16.91 9.04
N ASN A 40 5.99 17.01 8.75
CA ASN A 40 7.09 16.26 9.36
C ASN A 40 6.85 14.73 9.33
N ILE A 41 6.56 14.23 8.13
CA ILE A 41 6.30 12.81 7.85
C ILE A 41 7.42 12.25 6.98
N GLU A 42 7.90 11.04 7.30
CA GLU A 42 8.83 10.27 6.47
C GLU A 42 8.29 8.85 6.27
N MET A 43 8.38 8.32 5.04
CA MET A 43 7.98 6.96 4.71
C MET A 43 9.06 6.25 3.90
N ILE A 44 9.38 5.03 4.29
CA ILE A 44 10.20 4.11 3.50
C ILE A 44 9.34 2.91 3.13
N TRP A 45 9.28 2.59 1.85
CA TRP A 45 8.60 1.41 1.32
C TRP A 45 9.54 0.68 0.38
N CYS A 46 9.89 -0.56 0.71
CA CYS A 46 10.53 -1.50 -0.21
C CYS A 46 9.60 -2.70 -0.45
N HIS A 47 9.42 -3.12 -1.70
CA HIS A 47 8.63 -4.30 -2.03
C HIS A 47 9.27 -5.20 -3.09
N ASN A 48 9.14 -6.51 -2.88
CA ASN A 48 9.46 -7.60 -3.79
C ASN A 48 8.20 -8.45 -3.99
N PRO A 49 7.47 -8.26 -5.10
CA PRO A 49 6.26 -9.01 -5.41
C PRO A 49 6.63 -10.38 -5.99
N VAL A 50 6.17 -11.44 -5.34
CA VAL A 50 6.40 -12.84 -5.73
C VAL A 50 5.06 -13.45 -6.16
N PRO A 51 4.73 -13.42 -7.47
CA PRO A 51 3.48 -13.99 -7.98
C PRO A 51 3.56 -15.52 -8.09
N LYS A 52 2.44 -16.18 -7.80
CA LYS A 52 2.22 -17.62 -8.00
C LYS A 52 0.92 -17.84 -8.78
N PHE A 53 1.00 -18.57 -9.88
CA PHE A 53 -0.15 -18.90 -10.71
C PHE A 53 -0.78 -20.22 -10.27
N TYR A 54 -2.10 -20.22 -10.07
CA TYR A 54 -2.90 -21.36 -9.61
C TYR A 54 -3.95 -21.78 -10.64
N GLY A 55 -3.71 -21.52 -11.94
CA GLY A 55 -4.65 -21.84 -13.02
C GLY A 55 -5.74 -20.79 -13.21
N THR A 56 -6.61 -20.61 -12.21
CA THR A 56 -7.74 -19.66 -12.30
C THR A 56 -7.47 -18.30 -11.66
N LYS A 57 -6.35 -18.18 -10.94
CA LYS A 57 -5.94 -16.96 -10.23
C LYS A 57 -4.41 -16.86 -10.13
N ILE A 58 -3.95 -15.64 -9.88
CA ILE A 58 -2.58 -15.31 -9.49
C ILE A 58 -2.65 -14.79 -8.06
N GLU A 59 -1.82 -15.32 -7.16
CA GLU A 59 -1.61 -14.74 -5.83
C GLU A 59 -0.20 -14.19 -5.73
N THR A 60 -0.08 -12.94 -5.33
CA THR A 60 1.19 -12.25 -5.20
C THR A 60 1.46 -11.96 -3.73
N GLU A 61 2.48 -12.62 -3.20
CA GLU A 61 3.03 -12.27 -1.90
C GLU A 61 3.96 -11.07 -2.07
N VAL A 62 3.89 -10.12 -1.15
CA VAL A 62 4.67 -8.89 -1.24
C VAL A 62 5.62 -8.85 -0.06
N HIS A 63 6.87 -9.23 -0.29
CA HIS A 63 7.93 -9.15 0.70
C HIS A 63 8.50 -7.72 0.73
N GLY A 64 9.15 -7.36 1.83
CA GLY A 64 9.84 -6.08 1.97
C GLY A 64 9.48 -5.36 3.26
N LYS A 65 9.93 -4.11 3.36
CA LYS A 65 9.80 -3.27 4.56
C LYS A 65 8.86 -2.10 4.25
N ARG A 66 7.96 -1.77 5.19
CA ARG A 66 7.23 -0.50 5.20
C ARG A 66 7.38 0.12 6.58
N GLU A 67 7.86 1.35 6.58
CA GLU A 67 8.09 2.16 7.77
C GLU A 67 7.51 3.54 7.52
N LEU A 68 6.72 4.04 8.47
CA LEU A 68 6.19 5.40 8.50
C LEU A 68 6.65 6.05 9.80
N LYS A 69 7.29 7.21 9.71
CA LYS A 69 7.67 8.02 10.86
C LYS A 69 6.82 9.28 10.92
N LEU A 70 6.24 9.52 12.09
CA LEU A 70 5.57 10.77 12.45
C LEU A 70 6.53 11.54 13.36
N LEU A 71 7.39 12.38 12.77
CA LEU A 71 8.53 12.97 13.48
C LEU A 71 8.08 13.92 14.60
N ASN A 72 6.97 14.63 14.40
CA ASN A 72 6.34 15.47 15.43
C ASN A 72 5.95 14.69 16.69
N ARG A 73 5.66 13.40 16.56
CA ARG A 73 5.25 12.51 17.65
C ARG A 73 6.38 11.60 18.14
N GLN A 74 7.53 11.62 17.44
CA GLN A 74 8.64 10.68 17.66
C GLN A 74 8.16 9.21 17.62
N GLU A 75 7.27 8.91 16.67
CA GLU A 75 6.68 7.58 16.48
C GLU A 75 7.09 6.98 15.14
N THR A 76 7.45 5.69 15.16
CA THR A 76 7.85 4.86 14.03
C THR A 76 6.91 3.66 13.92
N TYR A 77 6.23 3.54 12.79
CA TYR A 77 5.27 2.48 12.51
C TYR A 77 5.82 1.49 11.49
N ILE A 78 5.94 0.23 11.87
CA ILE A 78 6.37 -0.87 11.02
C ILE A 78 5.17 -1.70 10.59
N MET A 79 5.08 -2.03 9.31
CA MET A 79 3.93 -2.76 8.76
C MET A 79 4.30 -3.79 7.70
N ASN A 80 3.63 -4.94 7.73
CA ASN A 80 3.72 -5.96 6.68
C ASN A 80 2.68 -5.68 5.56
N SER A 81 2.59 -6.59 4.58
CA SER A 81 1.72 -6.45 3.41
C SER A 81 0.54 -7.42 3.43
N PRO A 82 -0.64 -7.01 2.93
CA PRO A 82 -1.57 -7.99 2.39
C PRO A 82 -1.02 -8.61 1.10
N LYS A 83 -1.59 -9.76 0.72
CA LYS A 83 -1.36 -10.40 -0.57
C LYS A 83 -2.34 -9.84 -1.60
N LEU A 84 -1.89 -9.70 -2.85
CA LEU A 84 -2.74 -9.34 -3.97
C LEU A 84 -3.23 -10.62 -4.65
N VAL A 85 -4.54 -10.75 -4.87
CA VAL A 85 -5.13 -11.85 -5.62
C VAL A 85 -5.81 -11.30 -6.86
N ILE A 86 -5.36 -11.77 -8.03
CA ILE A 86 -5.97 -11.49 -9.32
C ILE A 86 -6.66 -12.78 -9.77
N ARG A 87 -7.99 -12.77 -9.79
CA ARG A 87 -8.78 -13.87 -10.35
C ARG A 87 -9.01 -13.64 -11.83
N LEU A 88 -8.89 -14.71 -12.61
CA LEU A 88 -9.07 -14.71 -14.06
C LEU A 88 -10.39 -15.36 -14.47
N LEU A 89 -10.76 -16.45 -13.82
CA LEU A 89 -11.95 -17.25 -14.15
C LEU A 89 -12.77 -17.60 -12.88
N PRO A 90 -14.09 -17.76 -13.00
CA PRO A 90 -14.93 -17.39 -14.14
C PRO A 90 -15.25 -15.88 -14.19
N PHE A 91 -15.10 -15.19 -13.06
CA PHE A 91 -15.32 -13.75 -12.94
C PHE A 91 -14.00 -13.05 -12.60
N PRO A 92 -13.43 -12.29 -13.54
CA PRO A 92 -12.23 -11.51 -13.29
C PRO A 92 -12.40 -10.56 -12.10
N GLY A 93 -11.35 -10.39 -11.31
CA GLY A 93 -11.39 -9.45 -10.21
C GLY A 93 -10.09 -9.39 -9.43
N VAL A 94 -9.95 -8.29 -8.69
CA VAL A 94 -8.77 -8.03 -7.85
C VAL A 94 -9.23 -7.89 -6.41
N ASP A 95 -8.53 -8.58 -5.51
CA ASP A 95 -8.78 -8.57 -4.07
C ASP A 95 -7.47 -8.50 -3.30
N TRP A 96 -7.47 -7.73 -2.19
CA TRP A 96 -6.48 -7.86 -1.14
C TRP A 96 -6.89 -8.97 -0.18
N VAL A 97 -5.94 -9.81 0.26
CA VAL A 97 -6.20 -10.89 1.23
C VAL A 97 -5.07 -11.02 2.24
N GLY A 98 -5.40 -11.57 3.42
CA GLY A 98 -4.43 -11.94 4.43
C GLY A 98 -4.29 -10.94 5.56
N ASN A 99 -3.43 -11.28 6.52
CA ASN A 99 -3.25 -10.52 7.76
C ASN A 99 -2.25 -9.38 7.57
N VAL A 100 -2.58 -8.24 8.17
CA VAL A 100 -1.74 -7.06 8.27
C VAL A 100 -1.58 -6.69 9.73
N THR A 101 -0.34 -6.43 10.11
CA THR A 101 0.07 -5.91 11.41
C THR A 101 0.73 -4.57 11.18
N ILE A 102 0.33 -3.57 11.97
CA ILE A 102 0.98 -2.27 12.08
C ILE A 102 1.38 -2.11 13.55
N LYS A 103 2.67 -1.98 13.81
CA LYS A 103 3.23 -1.83 15.16
C LYS A 103 3.91 -0.47 15.27
N CYS A 104 3.65 0.25 16.35
CA CYS A 104 4.48 1.39 16.75
C CYS A 104 5.67 0.86 17.56
N GLU A 105 6.90 1.32 17.28
CA GLU A 105 8.10 0.84 17.99
C GLU A 105 8.27 1.51 19.36
N GLU A 106 7.84 2.76 19.49
CA GLU A 106 8.00 3.57 20.69
C GLU A 106 6.84 3.45 21.68
N THR A 107 5.71 2.90 21.23
CA THR A 107 4.53 2.67 22.08
C THR A 107 4.14 1.20 22.07
N ASP A 108 3.49 0.76 23.14
CA ASP A 108 2.92 -0.59 23.18
C ASP A 108 1.55 -0.63 22.48
N LEU A 109 1.46 -0.09 21.26
CA LEU A 109 0.25 -0.11 20.44
C LEU A 109 0.50 -0.90 19.15
N GLN A 110 -0.41 -1.84 18.89
CA GLN A 110 -0.42 -2.64 17.68
C GLN A 110 -1.83 -2.72 17.09
N SER A 111 -1.91 -2.65 15.78
CA SER A 111 -3.11 -2.96 15.00
C SER A 111 -2.92 -4.25 14.26
N ASP A 112 -3.80 -5.23 14.49
CA ASP A 112 -3.88 -6.45 13.70
C ASP A 112 -5.24 -6.50 12.99
N PHE A 113 -5.20 -6.64 11.67
CA PHE A 113 -6.40 -6.75 10.86
C PHE A 113 -6.17 -7.68 9.67
N TYR A 114 -7.24 -8.12 9.03
CA TYR A 114 -7.14 -8.96 7.85
C TYR A 114 -8.06 -8.47 6.75
N TYR A 115 -7.58 -8.64 5.53
CA TYR A 115 -8.38 -8.49 4.34
C TYR A 115 -8.98 -9.84 3.95
N LYS A 116 -10.28 -9.83 3.68
CA LYS A 116 -10.97 -10.94 3.05
C LYS A 116 -11.26 -10.56 1.61
N GLY A 117 -10.94 -11.48 0.70
CA GLY A 117 -11.31 -11.36 -0.70
C GLY A 117 -12.76 -11.77 -0.91
N SER A 118 -13.29 -11.42 -2.08
CA SER A 118 -14.66 -11.79 -2.43
C SER A 118 -14.80 -13.30 -2.63
N SER A 119 -15.93 -13.87 -2.19
CA SER A 119 -16.24 -15.30 -2.33
C SER A 119 -17.35 -15.51 -3.35
N PHE A 120 -17.30 -16.64 -4.06
CA PHE A 120 -18.27 -17.02 -5.10
C PHE A 120 -19.68 -17.25 -4.53
N LEU A 121 -19.80 -17.69 -3.27
CA LEU A 121 -21.09 -17.98 -2.62
C LEU A 121 -21.77 -16.77 -1.98
N SER A 122 -21.07 -15.63 -1.81
CA SER A 122 -21.67 -14.46 -1.18
C SER A 122 -22.10 -13.44 -2.21
N ASN A 123 -23.42 -13.26 -2.39
CA ASN A 123 -24.04 -12.19 -3.20
C ASN A 123 -23.67 -10.75 -2.75
N ARG A 124 -22.82 -10.58 -1.74
CA ARG A 124 -22.20 -9.32 -1.34
C ARG A 124 -20.69 -9.49 -1.51
N GLY A 125 -20.11 -8.80 -2.49
CA GLY A 125 -18.67 -8.80 -2.74
C GLY A 125 -17.90 -8.58 -1.43
N ASN A 126 -17.25 -9.64 -0.95
CA ASN A 126 -16.77 -9.67 0.43
C ASN A 126 -15.34 -9.15 0.57
N ARG A 127 -15.10 -7.92 0.07
CA ARG A 127 -13.86 -7.14 0.22
C ARG A 127 -13.73 -6.54 1.62
N SER A 128 -13.98 -7.37 2.63
CA SER A 128 -14.07 -6.89 3.99
C SER A 128 -12.69 -6.68 4.60
N VAL A 129 -12.59 -5.70 5.48
CA VAL A 129 -11.47 -5.54 6.41
C VAL A 129 -12.02 -5.68 7.83
N LYS A 130 -11.34 -6.46 8.65
CA LYS A 130 -11.69 -6.65 10.07
C LYS A 130 -10.44 -6.77 10.92
N GLY A 131 -10.47 -6.18 12.11
CA GLY A 131 -9.33 -6.24 13.01
C GLY A 131 -9.54 -5.46 14.29
N LYS A 132 -8.42 -5.13 14.94
CA LYS A 132 -8.41 -4.45 16.23
C LYS A 132 -7.12 -3.66 16.44
N ILE A 133 -7.20 -2.63 17.28
CA ILE A 133 -6.06 -1.95 17.87
C ILE A 133 -6.01 -2.33 19.35
N PHE A 134 -4.85 -2.75 19.84
CA PHE A 134 -4.68 -3.28 21.18
C PHE A 134 -3.30 -2.98 21.74
N VAL A 135 -3.16 -3.20 23.05
CA VAL A 135 -1.91 -3.08 23.80
C VAL A 135 -1.30 -4.47 23.98
N PRO A 136 -0.20 -4.83 23.29
CA PRO A 136 0.37 -6.18 23.34
C PRO A 136 0.69 -6.69 24.75
N SER A 137 1.31 -5.88 25.61
CA SER A 137 1.71 -6.30 26.96
C SER A 137 0.55 -6.77 27.84
N THR A 138 -0.65 -6.22 27.61
CA THR A 138 -1.85 -6.53 28.40
C THR A 138 -2.90 -7.31 27.59
N SER A 139 -2.67 -7.50 26.30
CA SER A 139 -3.67 -7.98 25.33
C SER A 139 -4.99 -7.19 25.34
N LYS A 140 -5.01 -5.98 25.91
CA LYS A 140 -6.21 -5.15 26.03
C LYS A 140 -6.56 -4.52 24.69
N THR A 141 -7.73 -4.86 24.17
CA THR A 141 -8.26 -4.24 22.94
C THR A 141 -8.84 -2.86 23.25
N ILE A 142 -8.43 -1.85 22.47
CA ILE A 142 -8.88 -0.46 22.60
C ILE A 142 -9.93 -0.16 21.54
N CYS A 143 -9.71 -0.63 20.30
CA CYS A 143 -10.59 -0.39 19.18
C CYS A 143 -10.83 -1.64 18.34
N GLU A 144 -12.01 -1.71 17.71
CA GLU A 144 -12.34 -2.68 16.66
C GLU A 144 -12.41 -2.00 15.30
N ILE A 145 -11.81 -2.62 14.28
CA ILE A 145 -11.82 -2.17 12.89
C ILE A 145 -12.78 -3.06 12.11
N ASN A 146 -13.73 -2.46 11.39
CA ASN A 146 -14.68 -3.19 10.55
C ASN A 146 -15.05 -2.39 9.31
N GLY A 147 -15.22 -3.08 8.19
CA GLY A 147 -15.81 -2.49 6.99
C GLY A 147 -15.40 -3.18 5.71
N HIS A 148 -15.37 -2.40 4.63
CA HIS A 148 -14.99 -2.84 3.29
C HIS A 148 -13.97 -1.86 2.71
N TRP A 149 -12.84 -2.38 2.25
CA TRP A 149 -11.73 -1.54 1.78
C TRP A 149 -12.03 -0.81 0.47
N ASP A 150 -13.03 -1.28 -0.29
CA ASP A 150 -13.54 -0.64 -1.50
C ASP A 150 -14.76 0.27 -1.23
N ARG A 151 -15.15 0.44 0.04
CA ARG A 151 -16.28 1.28 0.45
C ARG A 151 -15.93 2.05 1.72
N THR A 152 -16.43 1.62 2.88
CA THR A 152 -16.27 2.34 4.13
C THR A 152 -15.60 1.45 5.16
N VAL A 153 -14.63 1.99 5.88
CA VAL A 153 -14.02 1.37 7.05
C VAL A 153 -14.32 2.22 8.27
N THR A 154 -14.69 1.56 9.35
CA THR A 154 -15.05 2.16 10.63
C THR A 154 -14.16 1.65 11.74
N ILE A 155 -13.97 2.48 12.74
CA ILE A 155 -13.37 2.12 14.01
C ILE A 155 -14.39 2.30 15.13
N LYS A 156 -14.48 1.32 16.03
CA LYS A 156 -15.30 1.38 17.23
C LYS A 156 -14.39 1.43 18.44
N ASP A 157 -14.53 2.48 19.25
CA ASP A 157 -13.89 2.56 20.57
C ASP A 157 -14.62 1.63 21.54
N ILE A 158 -13.88 0.74 22.21
CA ILE A 158 -14.46 -0.26 23.10
C ILE A 158 -15.00 0.35 24.40
N ALA A 159 -14.33 1.37 24.93
CA ALA A 159 -14.69 1.97 26.22
C ALA A 159 -16.00 2.78 26.13
N THR A 160 -16.18 3.49 25.01
CA THR A 160 -17.31 4.40 24.79
C THR A 160 -18.40 3.80 23.90
N GLY A 161 -18.08 2.75 23.14
CA GLY A 161 -18.96 2.20 22.11
C GLY A 161 -19.11 3.09 20.87
N LYS A 162 -18.45 4.25 20.82
CA LYS A 162 -18.54 5.20 19.72
C LYS A 162 -17.93 4.62 18.45
N VAL A 163 -18.67 4.71 17.35
CA VAL A 163 -18.22 4.29 16.01
C VAL A 163 -17.92 5.52 15.17
N ASN A 164 -16.74 5.57 14.56
CA ASN A 164 -16.34 6.62 13.63
C ASN A 164 -15.93 6.00 12.28
N VAL A 165 -16.22 6.69 11.19
CA VAL A 165 -15.68 6.35 9.87
C VAL A 165 -14.24 6.81 9.80
N ILE A 166 -13.32 5.91 9.43
CA ILE A 166 -11.89 6.22 9.26
C ILE A 166 -11.45 6.21 7.80
N TYR A 167 -12.29 5.66 6.91
CA TYR A 167 -12.03 5.64 5.48
C TYR A 167 -13.35 5.54 4.71
N ASN A 168 -13.45 6.32 3.64
CA ASN A 168 -14.50 6.23 2.63
C ASN A 168 -13.86 6.26 1.25
N ALA A 169 -13.99 5.18 0.49
CA ALA A 169 -13.38 5.01 -0.82
C ALA A 169 -13.86 6.07 -1.82
N LYS A 170 -15.13 6.48 -1.76
CA LYS A 170 -15.65 7.50 -2.67
C LYS A 170 -14.99 8.85 -2.41
N GLU A 171 -14.91 9.25 -1.14
CA GLU A 171 -14.26 10.50 -0.73
C GLU A 171 -12.76 10.45 -1.05
N ALA A 172 -12.09 9.35 -0.69
CA ALA A 172 -10.69 9.15 -0.98
C ALA A 172 -10.37 9.28 -2.47
N LEU A 173 -11.19 8.69 -3.35
CA LEU A 173 -11.04 8.81 -4.81
C LEU A 173 -11.24 10.24 -5.31
N CYS A 174 -12.20 10.98 -4.75
CA CYS A 174 -12.45 12.38 -5.10
C CYS A 174 -11.33 13.32 -4.65
N GLU A 175 -10.65 12.99 -3.55
CA GLU A 175 -9.57 13.80 -2.97
C GLU A 175 -8.17 13.45 -3.49
N MET A 176 -8.03 12.39 -4.29
CA MET A 176 -6.74 11.98 -4.83
C MET A 176 -6.12 13.08 -5.70
N LYS A 177 -4.90 13.47 -5.35
CA LYS A 177 -4.08 14.37 -6.16
C LYS A 177 -3.26 13.53 -7.13
N THR A 178 -3.29 13.88 -8.42
CA THR A 178 -2.42 13.25 -9.41
C THR A 178 -0.98 13.66 -9.14
N PRO A 179 -0.04 12.71 -9.01
CA PRO A 179 1.37 13.03 -8.83
C PRO A 179 1.93 13.75 -10.07
N ILE A 180 2.82 14.71 -9.86
CA ILE A 180 3.43 15.55 -10.89
C ILE A 180 4.95 15.33 -10.89
N VAL A 181 5.51 15.14 -12.08
CA VAL A 181 6.98 15.13 -12.31
C VAL A 181 7.43 16.56 -12.59
N LYS A 182 8.49 17.02 -11.93
CA LYS A 182 8.90 18.44 -11.93
C LYS A 182 9.28 19.01 -13.29
N ASP A 183 9.85 18.22 -14.20
CA ASP A 183 10.16 18.69 -15.56
C ASP A 183 10.18 17.53 -16.58
N PRO A 184 9.17 17.39 -17.46
CA PRO A 184 9.12 16.38 -18.52
C PRO A 184 10.30 16.42 -19.49
N ASN A 185 10.99 17.56 -19.62
CA ASN A 185 12.10 17.77 -20.55
C ASN A 185 13.47 17.44 -19.92
N VAL A 186 13.53 17.25 -18.60
CA VAL A 186 14.74 16.84 -17.84
C VAL A 186 14.58 15.40 -17.33
N VAL A 187 13.62 14.65 -17.89
CA VAL A 187 13.44 13.23 -17.64
C VAL A 187 14.55 12.46 -18.33
N LEU A 188 15.35 11.74 -17.56
CA LEU A 188 16.46 10.98 -18.12
C LEU A 188 15.96 9.79 -18.96
N PRO A 189 16.75 9.32 -19.95
CA PRO A 189 16.37 8.18 -20.78
C PRO A 189 16.12 6.87 -20.00
N SER A 190 16.69 6.74 -18.80
CA SER A 190 16.56 5.60 -17.89
C SER A 190 15.29 5.66 -17.03
N GLU A 191 14.59 6.81 -16.98
CA GLU A 191 13.38 6.96 -16.19
C GLU A 191 12.21 6.16 -16.75
N SER A 192 11.36 5.66 -15.87
CA SER A 192 10.27 4.74 -16.22
C SER A 192 9.28 5.35 -17.20
N ILE A 193 9.01 6.66 -17.11
CA ILE A 193 8.09 7.37 -18.00
C ILE A 193 8.60 7.43 -19.46
N VAL A 194 9.93 7.51 -19.66
CA VAL A 194 10.56 7.47 -20.99
C VAL A 194 10.72 6.05 -21.49
N CYS A 195 11.19 5.13 -20.64
CA CYS A 195 11.34 3.72 -21.00
C CYS A 195 10.00 3.08 -21.44
N MET A 196 8.92 3.33 -20.69
CA MET A 196 7.60 2.78 -21.00
C MET A 196 6.86 3.57 -22.09
N GLY A 197 7.15 4.86 -22.27
CA GLY A 197 6.61 5.65 -23.39
C GLY A 197 7.08 5.14 -24.75
N ARG A 198 8.34 4.70 -24.83
CA ARG A 198 8.94 4.13 -26.05
C ARG A 198 8.41 2.73 -26.41
N SER A 199 7.98 1.92 -25.44
CA SER A 199 7.41 0.60 -25.74
C SER A 199 6.03 0.67 -26.41
N LYS A 200 5.30 1.78 -26.21
CA LYS A 200 4.03 2.04 -26.91
C LYS A 200 4.20 2.54 -28.35
N SER A 201 5.37 3.07 -28.73
CA SER A 201 5.63 3.51 -30.11
C SER A 201 6.23 2.40 -30.99
N SER A 202 6.63 1.27 -30.42
CA SER A 202 7.10 0.09 -31.14
C SER A 202 5.99 -0.97 -31.32
N ASN A 203 4.88 -0.57 -31.94
CA ASN A 203 4.11 -1.44 -32.85
C ASN A 203 3.11 -0.58 -33.66
N PRO A 204 3.44 -0.31 -34.92
CA PRO A 204 2.65 -0.97 -35.96
C PRO A 204 3.57 -1.54 -37.05
N LYS A 205 3.61 -2.87 -37.17
CA LYS A 205 3.73 -3.57 -38.45
C LYS A 205 2.83 -4.79 -38.42
#